data_AF-A0A9J8CQ52-F1
#
_entry.id   AF-A0A9J8CQ52-F1
#
_cell.length_a   1.000
_cell.length_b   1.000
_cell.length_c   1.000
_cell.angle_alpha   90.00
_cell.angle_beta   90.00
_cell.angle_gamma   90.00
#
_symmetry.space_group_name_H-M   'P 1'
#
loop_
_entity.id
_entity.type
_entity.pdbx_description
1 polymer ?
#
loop_
_entity_poly.entity_id
_entity_poly.type
_entity_poly.pdbx_seq_one_letter_code
_entity_poly.pdbx_strand_id
1 'polypeptide(L)'
;MNDALELKPIQVVYDNNNVSSDQTIEVAENNGEQRLQVDEGVDTDSLSQPKWRRELRRVKRELNEVVVWKLKLWTVILIVFITIALVIGISIIVCAVGHDDEDEKYDKSSFVVPRFFRGNFTLDAKSFHSDTQDEETIIKLTQQLTGVYNSSPALERYFSSVTINNLQNTTGQFKLKFMMPLENDELIRYTLSLKMVKNVLLQHLYDRDTGDSFYIKPTSLHMEAG
;
A
#
# COMPACT_ATOMS: atom_id res chain seq x y z
N MET A 1 -48.89 9.31 30.12
CA MET A 1 -49.09 8.93 28.69
C MET A 1 -47.92 9.55 27.95
N ASN A 2 -46.68 9.07 28.18
CA ASN A 2 -46.10 7.79 27.75
C ASN A 2 -46.11 7.71 26.23
N ASP A 3 -44.94 7.80 25.61
CA ASP A 3 -44.46 6.78 24.68
C ASP A 3 -42.94 6.92 24.52
N ALA A 4 -42.23 5.94 25.08
CA ALA A 4 -40.81 5.70 24.92
C ALA A 4 -40.63 4.76 23.73
N LEU A 5 -39.79 5.15 22.77
CA LEU A 5 -39.39 4.28 21.65
C LEU A 5 -38.11 3.53 22.05
N GLU A 6 -38.28 2.32 22.58
CA GLU A 6 -37.21 1.34 22.69
C GLU A 6 -36.95 0.67 21.33
N LEU A 7 -35.70 0.75 20.85
CA LEU A 7 -35.23 0.00 19.68
C LEU A 7 -34.69 -1.36 20.13
N LYS A 8 -35.27 -2.42 19.57
CA LYS A 8 -34.96 -3.83 19.84
C LYS A 8 -33.75 -4.30 18.99
N PRO A 9 -32.81 -5.09 19.52
CA PRO A 9 -31.62 -5.55 18.79
C PRO A 9 -31.90 -6.71 17.83
N ILE A 10 -31.12 -6.78 16.74
CA ILE A 10 -31.19 -7.78 15.67
C ILE A 10 -30.49 -9.08 16.11
N GLN A 11 -31.16 -10.23 15.96
CA GLN A 11 -30.57 -11.55 16.16
C GLN A 11 -29.80 -12.02 14.91
N VAL A 12 -28.60 -12.54 15.15
CA VAL A 12 -27.72 -13.16 14.16
C VAL A 12 -28.16 -14.61 13.96
N VAL A 13 -28.47 -14.97 12.71
CA VAL A 13 -28.79 -16.34 12.28
C VAL A 13 -27.48 -17.08 11.96
N TYR A 14 -27.29 -18.25 12.58
CA TYR A 14 -26.24 -19.21 12.22
C TYR A 14 -26.92 -20.49 11.70
N ASP A 15 -26.71 -20.82 10.43
CA ASP A 15 -27.14 -22.10 9.86
C ASP A 15 -26.00 -23.11 9.88
N ASN A 16 -26.18 -24.15 10.71
CA ASN A 16 -25.40 -25.38 10.73
C ASN A 16 -26.19 -26.46 9.97
N ASN A 17 -25.65 -26.99 8.87
CA ASN A 17 -26.21 -28.18 8.24
C ASN A 17 -25.20 -29.33 8.25
N ASN A 18 -25.54 -30.36 9.03
CA ASN A 18 -24.89 -31.65 9.08
C ASN A 18 -25.93 -32.76 8.81
N VAL A 19 -25.50 -33.74 8.01
CA VAL A 19 -25.86 -35.17 8.04
C VAL A 19 -27.16 -35.69 7.39
N SER A 20 -26.95 -36.88 6.80
CA SER A 20 -27.87 -38.00 6.48
C SER A 20 -28.83 -37.81 5.32
N SER A 21 -29.24 -38.84 4.59
CA SER A 21 -28.88 -40.26 4.35
C SER A 21 -29.95 -40.70 3.34
N ASP A 22 -29.64 -41.56 2.36
CA ASP A 22 -30.28 -42.88 2.27
C ASP A 22 -29.88 -43.68 1.04
N GLN A 23 -29.79 -44.98 1.25
CA GLN A 23 -29.64 -46.04 0.26
C GLN A 23 -31.02 -46.41 -0.32
N THR A 24 -31.04 -46.98 -1.53
CA THR A 24 -32.03 -48.02 -1.87
C THR A 24 -31.40 -49.05 -2.82
N ILE A 25 -31.70 -50.31 -2.51
CA ILE A 25 -31.17 -51.59 -3.04
C ILE A 25 -32.13 -52.10 -4.14
N GLU A 26 -31.66 -52.79 -5.19
CA GLU A 26 -31.84 -54.23 -5.53
C GLU A 26 -31.86 -54.29 -7.10
N VAL A 27 -31.52 -55.34 -7.86
CA VAL A 27 -31.85 -56.78 -7.78
C VAL A 27 -30.82 -57.57 -8.63
N ALA A 28 -30.62 -58.85 -8.26
CA ALA A 28 -29.87 -59.93 -8.92
C ALA A 28 -30.41 -60.27 -10.36
N GLU A 29 -29.90 -61.18 -11.19
CA GLU A 29 -29.14 -62.43 -11.06
C GLU A 29 -28.82 -62.93 -12.50
N ASN A 30 -27.75 -63.74 -12.69
CA ASN A 30 -27.70 -64.98 -13.50
C ASN A 30 -26.34 -65.22 -14.21
N ASN A 31 -25.98 -66.50 -14.19
CA ASN A 31 -24.72 -67.22 -14.36
C ASN A 31 -24.18 -67.35 -15.80
N GLY A 32 -22.90 -67.73 -15.91
CA GLY A 32 -22.34 -68.30 -17.14
C GLY A 32 -20.81 -68.52 -17.15
N GLU A 33 -20.35 -69.55 -16.43
CA GLU A 33 -19.19 -70.44 -16.70
C GLU A 33 -17.72 -69.96 -16.89
N GLN A 34 -16.90 -70.46 -15.96
CA GLN A 34 -15.62 -71.18 -16.13
C GLN A 34 -14.44 -70.58 -16.95
N ARG A 35 -13.32 -70.30 -16.25
CA ARG A 35 -12.21 -71.27 -16.11
C ARG A 35 -11.12 -70.77 -15.16
N LEU A 36 -10.65 -71.69 -14.32
CA LEU A 36 -9.45 -71.62 -13.48
C LEU A 36 -8.20 -71.26 -14.32
N GLN A 37 -7.42 -70.31 -13.82
CA GLN A 37 -5.97 -70.50 -13.69
C GLN A 37 -5.49 -69.71 -12.47
N VAL A 38 -4.99 -70.47 -11.50
CA VAL A 38 -4.24 -70.02 -10.33
C VAL A 38 -2.92 -69.46 -10.86
N ASP A 39 -2.63 -68.20 -10.55
CA ASP A 39 -1.27 -67.81 -10.26
C ASP A 39 -1.26 -66.89 -9.05
N GLU A 40 -0.32 -67.20 -8.18
CA GLU A 40 -0.20 -66.85 -6.79
C GLU A 40 0.64 -65.57 -6.69
N GLY A 41 0.05 -64.50 -6.19
CA GLY A 41 0.70 -63.19 -6.11
C GLY A 41 -0.12 -62.21 -5.32
N VAL A 42 -0.42 -62.55 -4.07
CA VAL A 42 -1.03 -61.64 -3.09
C VAL A 42 0.01 -60.59 -2.71
N ASP A 43 -0.01 -59.45 -3.41
CA ASP A 43 0.51 -58.19 -2.86
C ASP A 43 -0.64 -57.48 -2.13
N THR A 44 -0.86 -57.91 -0.89
CA THR A 44 -1.56 -57.15 0.15
C THR A 44 -0.79 -55.87 0.44
N ASP A 45 -1.03 -54.81 -0.32
CA ASP A 45 -0.75 -53.45 0.15
C ASP A 45 -1.72 -52.42 -0.46
N SER A 46 -2.99 -52.82 -0.52
CA SER A 46 -4.11 -51.96 -0.94
C SER A 46 -4.79 -51.32 0.27
N LEU A 47 -4.06 -50.54 1.06
CA LEU A 47 -4.71 -49.62 2.00
C LEU A 47 -4.10 -48.21 1.94
N SER A 48 -4.95 -47.26 1.51
CA SER A 48 -4.76 -45.82 1.70
C SER A 48 -3.55 -45.15 1.02
N GLN A 49 -3.46 -45.27 -0.31
CA GLN A 49 -2.78 -44.23 -1.10
C GLN A 49 -3.75 -43.05 -1.30
N PRO A 50 -3.41 -41.83 -0.82
CA PRO A 50 -4.33 -40.71 -0.88
C PRO A 50 -4.67 -40.38 -2.34
N LYS A 51 -5.93 -40.00 -2.61
CA LYS A 51 -6.49 -39.82 -3.96
C LYS A 51 -5.58 -38.98 -4.87
N TRP A 52 -4.96 -37.93 -4.31
CA TRP A 52 -4.00 -37.06 -5.02
C TRP A 52 -2.76 -37.80 -5.54
N ARG A 53 -2.32 -38.93 -4.97
CA ARG A 53 -1.20 -39.74 -5.50
C ARG A 53 -1.58 -40.55 -6.74
N ARG A 54 -2.85 -40.93 -6.90
CA ARG A 54 -3.33 -41.55 -8.14
C ARG A 54 -3.44 -40.51 -9.24
N GLU A 55 -3.99 -39.34 -8.92
CA GLU A 55 -4.06 -38.20 -9.84
C GLU A 55 -2.65 -37.72 -10.22
N LEU A 56 -1.72 -37.57 -9.26
CA LEU A 56 -0.32 -37.24 -9.56
C LEU A 56 0.35 -38.28 -10.45
N ARG A 57 0.04 -39.58 -10.28
CA ARG A 57 0.60 -40.64 -11.14
C ARG A 57 0.07 -40.57 -12.57
N ARG A 58 -1.21 -40.23 -12.74
CA ARG A 58 -1.84 -40.03 -14.06
C ARG A 58 -1.27 -38.80 -14.75
N VAL A 59 -1.27 -37.67 -14.05
CA VAL A 59 -0.66 -36.40 -14.49
C VAL A 59 0.83 -36.60 -14.81
N LYS A 60 1.59 -37.28 -13.96
CA LYS A 60 3.02 -37.59 -14.21
C LYS A 60 3.24 -38.48 -15.43
N ARG A 61 2.29 -39.36 -15.77
CA ARG A 61 2.37 -40.22 -16.97
C ARG A 61 2.11 -39.40 -18.24
N GLU A 62 1.14 -38.50 -18.20
CA GLU A 62 0.82 -37.57 -19.29
C GLU A 62 1.92 -36.51 -19.49
N LEU A 63 2.49 -35.95 -18.42
CA LEU A 63 3.65 -35.04 -18.51
C LEU A 63 4.95 -35.72 -18.94
N ASN A 64 5.02 -37.05 -18.94
CA ASN A 64 6.19 -37.80 -19.40
C ASN A 64 6.01 -38.33 -20.84
N GLU A 65 4.98 -37.87 -21.55
CA GLU A 65 4.82 -38.13 -22.97
C GLU A 65 6.02 -37.56 -23.74
N VAL A 66 6.59 -38.38 -24.62
CA VAL A 66 7.80 -38.03 -25.37
C VAL A 66 7.34 -37.24 -26.60
N VAL A 67 7.45 -35.92 -26.51
CA VAL A 67 7.10 -35.02 -27.61
C VAL A 67 8.28 -34.99 -28.56
N VAL A 68 8.18 -35.88 -29.56
CA VAL A 68 9.01 -36.04 -30.76
C VAL A 68 10.53 -36.16 -30.52
N TRP A 69 11.03 -37.31 -30.95
CA TRP A 69 12.43 -37.73 -31.01
C TRP A 69 13.13 -38.15 -29.72
N LYS A 70 13.15 -37.35 -28.64
CA LYS A 70 13.73 -37.75 -27.32
C LYS A 70 13.39 -36.83 -26.14
N LEU A 71 12.69 -35.70 -26.35
CA LEU A 71 12.35 -34.76 -25.28
C LEU A 71 11.06 -35.16 -24.56
N LYS A 72 11.13 -35.26 -23.23
CA LYS A 72 9.95 -35.46 -22.37
C LYS A 72 9.21 -34.13 -22.21
N LEU A 73 7.88 -34.14 -22.25
CA LEU A 73 7.03 -32.95 -22.08
C LEU A 73 7.36 -32.19 -20.78
N TRP A 74 7.66 -32.89 -19.69
CA TRP A 74 8.09 -32.28 -18.43
C TRP A 74 9.37 -31.44 -18.57
N THR A 75 10.31 -31.85 -19.44
CA THR A 75 11.51 -31.06 -19.74
C THR A 75 11.17 -29.80 -20.52
N VAL A 76 10.21 -29.87 -21.45
CA VAL A 76 9.73 -28.68 -22.20
C VAL A 76 9.07 -27.68 -21.26
N ILE A 77 8.19 -28.16 -20.37
CA ILE A 77 7.54 -27.32 -19.35
C ILE A 77 8.59 -26.66 -18.45
N LEU A 78 9.59 -27.42 -18.00
CA LEU A 78 10.69 -26.88 -17.18
C LEU A 78 11.48 -25.80 -17.92
N ILE A 79 11.80 -26.00 -19.20
CA ILE A 79 12.51 -25.01 -20.03
C ILE A 79 11.70 -23.72 -20.13
N VAL A 80 10.38 -23.79 -20.33
CA VAL A 80 9.50 -22.61 -20.40
C VAL A 80 9.49 -21.84 -19.07
N PHE A 81 9.45 -22.53 -17.93
CA PHE A 81 9.54 -21.86 -16.63
C PHE A 81 10.91 -21.19 -16.42
N ILE A 82 11.99 -21.83 -16.86
CA ILE A 82 13.36 -21.27 -16.77
C ILE A 82 13.47 -20.01 -17.64
N THR A 83 12.94 -20.02 -18.86
CA THR A 83 12.99 -18.84 -19.74
C THR A 83 12.18 -17.68 -19.17
N ILE A 84 10.99 -17.93 -18.61
CA ILE A 84 10.19 -16.91 -17.92
C ILE A 84 10.96 -16.34 -16.73
N ALA A 85 11.52 -17.20 -15.87
CA ALA A 85 12.30 -16.77 -14.72
C ALA A 85 13.55 -15.95 -15.13
N LEU A 86 14.20 -16.32 -16.23
CA LEU A 86 15.34 -15.60 -16.79
C LEU A 86 14.95 -14.23 -17.31
N VAL A 87 13.82 -14.12 -18.04
CA VAL A 87 13.30 -12.82 -18.51
C VAL A 87 12.93 -11.92 -17.33
N ILE A 88 12.25 -12.47 -16.31
CA ILE A 88 11.92 -11.74 -15.08
C ILE A 88 13.21 -11.30 -14.37
N GLY A 89 14.20 -12.19 -14.24
CA GLY A 89 15.48 -11.88 -13.61
C GLY A 89 16.24 -10.78 -14.32
N ILE A 90 16.35 -10.84 -15.65
CA ILE A 90 16.97 -9.79 -16.46
C ILE A 90 16.18 -8.48 -16.32
N SER A 91 14.85 -8.53 -16.38
CA SER A 91 14.01 -7.34 -16.18
C SER A 91 14.24 -6.71 -14.81
N ILE A 92 14.31 -7.50 -13.74
CA ILE A 92 14.60 -6.99 -12.39
C ILE A 92 16.00 -6.40 -12.34
N ILE A 93 17.01 -7.05 -12.92
CA ILE A 93 18.39 -6.53 -12.94
C ILE A 93 18.45 -5.21 -13.71
N VAL A 94 17.81 -5.11 -14.87
CA VAL A 94 17.76 -3.88 -15.67
C VAL A 94 17.00 -2.77 -14.93
N CYS A 95 15.92 -3.09 -14.22
CA CYS A 95 15.20 -2.11 -13.39
C CYS A 95 15.95 -1.74 -12.09
N ALA A 96 16.75 -2.65 -11.52
CA ALA A 96 17.48 -2.46 -10.27
C ALA A 96 18.83 -1.78 -10.47
N VAL A 97 19.43 -1.96 -11.65
CA VAL A 97 20.42 -1.03 -12.20
C VAL A 97 19.64 0.23 -12.58
N GLY A 98 19.20 0.96 -11.56
CA GLY A 98 18.65 2.29 -11.73
C GLY A 98 19.61 3.06 -12.60
N HIS A 99 19.14 3.52 -13.75
CA HIS A 99 19.86 4.58 -14.43
C HIS A 99 19.91 5.71 -13.41
N ASP A 100 21.13 6.09 -13.02
CA ASP A 100 21.35 7.35 -12.32
C ASP A 100 20.92 8.42 -13.32
N ASP A 101 19.63 8.73 -13.30
CA ASP A 101 19.02 9.76 -14.12
C ASP A 101 19.72 11.06 -13.71
N GLU A 102 20.57 11.60 -14.60
CA GLU A 102 21.37 12.80 -14.29
C GLU A 102 20.47 14.00 -13.97
N ASP A 103 19.22 13.96 -14.43
CA ASP A 103 18.17 14.89 -14.07
C ASP A 103 17.60 14.68 -12.67
N GLU A 104 17.79 13.55 -11.98
CA GLU A 104 17.45 13.43 -10.55
C GLU A 104 18.49 14.13 -9.65
N LYS A 105 19.73 14.29 -10.13
CA LYS A 105 20.82 14.90 -9.36
C LYS A 105 20.79 16.42 -9.46
N TYR A 106 19.95 17.01 -8.63
CA TYR A 106 19.78 18.45 -8.61
C TYR A 106 20.81 19.17 -7.75
N ASP A 107 21.55 20.09 -8.36
CA ASP A 107 22.46 20.96 -7.64
C ASP A 107 21.70 22.07 -6.90
N LYS A 108 21.40 21.86 -5.62
CA LYS A 108 20.77 22.86 -4.74
C LYS A 108 21.58 24.17 -4.66
N SER A 109 22.88 24.16 -4.98
CA SER A 109 23.69 25.39 -4.98
C SER A 109 23.36 26.33 -6.15
N SER A 110 22.78 25.80 -7.23
CA SER A 110 22.27 26.59 -8.36
C SER A 110 20.99 27.37 -8.04
N PHE A 111 20.33 27.06 -6.92
CA PHE A 111 19.07 27.67 -6.54
C PHE A 111 19.31 28.97 -5.78
N VAL A 112 19.31 30.07 -6.51
CA VAL A 112 19.67 31.40 -5.98
C VAL A 112 18.48 32.33 -5.80
N VAL A 113 17.32 32.03 -6.40
CA VAL A 113 16.15 32.93 -6.38
C VAL A 113 15.23 32.56 -5.22
N PRO A 114 15.08 33.41 -4.18
CA PRO A 114 14.18 33.13 -3.08
C PRO A 114 12.73 33.46 -3.45
N ARG A 115 11.81 32.58 -3.05
CA ARG A 115 10.36 32.82 -3.10
C ARG A 115 9.77 32.62 -1.71
N PHE A 116 8.90 33.53 -1.31
CA PHE A 116 8.35 33.54 0.04
C PHE A 116 6.85 33.35 0.03
N PHE A 117 6.38 32.59 1.01
CA PHE A 117 4.97 32.52 1.34
C PHE A 117 4.80 32.92 2.79
N ARG A 118 3.80 33.76 3.06
CA ARG A 118 3.49 34.22 4.40
C ARG A 118 2.09 33.80 4.75
N GLY A 119 1.83 33.58 6.02
CA GLY A 119 0.52 33.17 6.44
C GLY A 119 0.33 33.29 7.93
N ASN A 120 -0.90 33.03 8.33
CA ASN A 120 -1.27 32.90 9.72
C ASN A 120 -2.12 31.65 9.90
N PHE A 121 -2.12 31.16 11.13
CA PHE A 121 -2.94 30.04 11.54
C PHE A 121 -3.31 30.17 13.01
N THR A 122 -4.35 29.46 13.42
CA THR A 122 -4.79 29.39 14.81
C THR A 122 -4.70 27.96 15.31
N LEU A 123 -4.03 27.77 16.45
CA LEU A 123 -3.96 26.50 17.16
C LEU A 123 -5.28 26.21 17.85
N ASP A 124 -5.58 24.93 18.07
CA ASP A 124 -6.71 24.59 18.91
C ASP A 124 -6.43 24.90 20.38
N ALA A 125 -7.38 25.57 21.04
CA ALA A 125 -7.24 26.07 22.41
C ALA A 125 -7.07 24.92 23.43
N LYS A 126 -7.58 23.72 23.10
CA LYS A 126 -7.37 22.51 23.89
C LYS A 126 -5.93 21.99 23.87
N SER A 127 -5.15 22.43 22.88
CA SER A 127 -3.77 21.97 22.65
C SER A 127 -2.70 22.99 23.09
N PHE A 128 -3.10 24.17 23.57
CA PHE A 128 -2.21 25.27 23.93
C PHE A 128 -2.21 25.53 25.45
N HIS A 129 -1.10 25.26 26.13
CA HIS A 129 -0.88 25.59 27.53
C HIS A 129 0.09 26.79 27.65
N SER A 130 -0.39 27.89 28.23
CA SER A 130 0.21 29.24 28.12
C SER A 130 1.45 29.51 28.96
N ASP A 131 1.87 28.64 29.88
CA ASP A 131 2.63 29.15 31.03
C ASP A 131 4.17 29.06 30.93
N THR A 132 4.73 28.45 29.87
CA THR A 132 6.21 28.42 29.66
C THR A 132 6.59 27.87 28.27
N GLN A 133 5.61 27.64 27.40
CA GLN A 133 5.70 26.66 26.33
C GLN A 133 5.88 27.29 24.93
N ASP A 134 5.93 28.61 24.82
CA ASP A 134 5.93 29.30 23.52
C ASP A 134 7.13 28.94 22.65
N GLU A 135 8.34 28.92 23.22
CA GLU A 135 9.56 28.54 22.48
C GLU A 135 9.54 27.06 22.07
N GLU A 136 9.19 26.15 22.97
CA GLU A 136 9.10 24.72 22.65
C GLU A 136 8.01 24.46 21.60
N THR A 137 6.90 25.17 21.69
CA THR A 137 5.78 25.12 20.73
C THR A 137 6.21 25.63 19.37
N ILE A 138 6.93 26.76 19.31
CA ILE A 138 7.49 27.33 18.08
C ILE A 138 8.47 26.34 17.44
N ILE A 139 9.34 25.71 18.22
CA ILE A 139 10.29 24.70 17.73
C ILE A 139 9.54 23.50 17.14
N LYS A 140 8.54 22.96 17.85
CA LYS A 140 7.73 21.82 17.37
C LYS A 140 6.94 22.16 16.12
N LEU A 141 6.30 23.33 16.07
CA LEU A 141 5.58 23.79 14.87
C LEU A 141 6.53 23.99 13.70
N THR A 142 7.71 24.57 13.94
CA THR A 142 8.74 24.74 12.90
C THR A 142 9.19 23.39 12.35
N GLN A 143 9.45 22.42 13.23
CA GLN A 143 9.81 21.06 12.84
C GLN A 143 8.68 20.37 12.07
N GLN A 144 7.44 20.54 12.50
CA GLN A 144 6.27 19.97 11.82
C GLN A 144 6.13 20.55 10.41
N LEU A 145 6.08 21.88 10.27
CA LEU A 145 5.96 22.52 8.95
C LEU A 145 7.15 22.17 8.05
N THR A 146 8.36 22.10 8.61
CA THR A 146 9.56 21.63 7.89
C THR A 146 9.35 20.21 7.39
N GLY A 147 8.83 19.31 8.22
CA GLY A 147 8.51 17.93 7.88
C GLY A 147 7.48 17.81 6.74
N VAL A 148 6.45 18.65 6.74
CA VAL A 148 5.44 18.69 5.65
C VAL A 148 6.08 18.98 4.29
N TYR A 149 6.89 20.03 4.20
CA TYR A 149 7.47 20.42 2.92
C TYR A 149 8.66 19.56 2.51
N ASN A 150 9.43 19.03 3.46
CA ASN A 150 10.51 18.07 3.19
C ASN A 150 10.00 16.69 2.78
N SER A 151 8.80 16.30 3.20
CA SER A 151 8.22 15.00 2.81
C SER A 151 7.38 15.10 1.52
N SER A 152 7.26 16.29 0.94
CA SER A 152 6.48 16.51 -0.27
C SER A 152 7.35 16.28 -1.51
N PRO A 153 7.09 15.24 -2.34
CA PRO A 153 7.92 14.92 -3.50
C PRO A 153 8.06 16.08 -4.49
N ALA A 154 7.06 16.96 -4.56
CA ALA A 154 7.06 18.10 -5.47
C ALA A 154 7.78 19.34 -4.91
N LEU A 155 7.83 19.50 -3.58
CA LEU A 155 8.26 20.76 -2.94
C LEU A 155 9.59 20.65 -2.19
N GLU A 156 9.97 19.44 -1.74
CA GLU A 156 11.18 19.18 -0.96
C GLU A 156 12.42 19.79 -1.61
N ARG A 157 12.56 19.58 -2.92
CA ARG A 157 13.72 20.04 -3.70
C ARG A 157 13.96 21.54 -3.59
N TYR A 158 12.90 22.33 -3.45
CA TYR A 158 12.93 23.79 -3.43
C TYR A 158 12.80 24.36 -2.03
N PHE A 159 12.33 23.58 -1.06
CA PHE A 159 12.10 24.04 0.29
C PHE A 159 13.44 24.38 0.98
N SER A 160 13.48 25.54 1.64
CA SER A 160 14.70 26.02 2.33
C SER A 160 14.49 26.18 3.82
N SER A 161 13.44 26.87 4.25
CA SER A 161 13.17 27.04 5.68
C SER A 161 11.75 27.50 6.00
N VAL A 162 11.39 27.30 7.26
CA VAL A 162 10.22 27.90 7.92
C VAL A 162 10.71 28.87 8.99
N THR A 163 10.03 30.00 9.14
CA THR A 163 10.20 30.91 10.27
C THR A 163 8.83 31.16 10.88
N ILE A 164 8.72 31.03 12.20
CA ILE A 164 7.52 31.37 12.96
C ILE A 164 7.90 32.54 13.86
N ASN A 165 7.31 33.71 13.60
CA ASN A 165 7.79 34.95 14.20
C ASN A 165 7.14 35.28 15.54
N ASN A 166 5.87 34.91 15.72
CA ASN A 166 5.14 35.20 16.97
C ASN A 166 3.92 34.28 17.07
N LEU A 167 3.67 33.75 18.27
CA LEU A 167 2.48 32.98 18.63
C LEU A 167 1.70 33.77 19.68
N GLN A 168 0.75 34.61 19.26
CA GLN A 168 -0.04 35.43 20.16
C GLN A 168 -1.38 34.77 20.41
N ASN A 169 -1.69 34.43 21.67
CA ASN A 169 -3.01 33.94 22.07
C ASN A 169 -3.56 32.83 21.15
N THR A 170 -2.74 31.84 20.80
CA THR A 170 -2.98 30.73 19.83
C THR A 170 -2.83 31.04 18.34
N THR A 171 -2.68 32.30 17.93
CA THR A 171 -2.49 32.66 16.51
C THR A 171 -1.01 32.83 16.19
N GLY A 172 -0.51 31.99 15.29
CA GLY A 172 0.87 31.99 14.81
C GLY A 172 1.00 32.66 13.45
N GLN A 173 2.05 33.44 13.26
CA GLN A 173 2.46 33.91 11.93
C GLN A 173 3.68 33.13 11.44
N PHE A 174 3.64 32.70 10.19
CA PHE A 174 4.72 31.94 9.59
C PHE A 174 5.17 32.53 8.25
N LYS A 175 6.42 32.24 7.90
CA LYS A 175 7.04 32.54 6.62
C LYS A 175 7.77 31.30 6.11
N LEU A 176 7.43 30.89 4.90
CA LEU A 176 8.11 29.81 4.18
C LEU A 176 9.09 30.44 3.19
N LYS A 177 10.27 29.85 3.07
CA LYS A 177 11.27 30.20 2.08
C LYS A 177 11.51 29.00 1.16
N PHE A 178 11.37 29.25 -0.13
CA PHE A 178 11.76 28.33 -1.20
C PHE A 178 12.90 28.94 -2.00
N MET A 179 13.82 28.12 -2.48
CA MET A 179 14.92 28.51 -3.36
C MET A 179 14.69 27.87 -4.72
N MET A 180 14.82 28.67 -5.77
CA MET A 180 14.52 28.29 -7.14
C MET A 180 15.72 28.60 -8.06
N PRO A 181 15.85 27.91 -9.21
CA PRO A 181 16.77 28.31 -10.25
C PRO A 181 16.40 29.68 -10.86
N LEU A 182 17.30 30.25 -11.67
CA LEU A 182 17.04 31.53 -12.35
C LEU A 182 15.83 31.45 -13.30
N GLU A 183 15.70 30.36 -14.05
CA GLU A 183 14.56 30.08 -14.90
C GLU A 183 13.46 29.42 -14.07
N ASN A 184 12.46 30.19 -13.65
CA ASN A 184 11.47 29.72 -12.65
C ASN A 184 10.01 30.05 -12.99
N ASP A 185 9.70 30.63 -14.15
CA ASP A 185 8.32 31.02 -14.48
C ASP A 185 7.36 29.83 -14.50
N GLU A 186 7.74 28.73 -15.16
CA GLU A 186 6.94 27.50 -15.18
C GLU A 186 6.90 26.83 -13.81
N LEU A 187 8.04 26.81 -13.11
CA LEU A 187 8.14 26.25 -11.77
C LEU A 187 7.17 26.96 -10.81
N ILE A 188 7.13 28.29 -10.86
CA ILE A 188 6.21 29.13 -10.09
C ILE A 188 4.76 28.82 -10.43
N ARG A 189 4.47 28.63 -11.72
CA ARG A 189 3.10 28.44 -12.19
C ARG A 189 2.54 27.07 -11.80
N TYR A 190 3.33 26.02 -11.91
CA TYR A 190 2.86 24.64 -11.77
C TYR A 190 3.22 24.01 -10.41
N THR A 191 4.42 24.27 -9.89
CA THR A 191 4.94 23.57 -8.71
C THR A 191 4.93 24.46 -7.46
N LEU A 192 5.42 25.69 -7.56
CA LEU A 192 5.51 26.67 -6.48
C LEU A 192 4.40 27.74 -6.56
N SER A 193 3.21 27.32 -7.00
CA SER A 193 2.04 28.20 -6.97
C SER A 193 1.52 28.32 -5.54
N LEU A 194 0.89 29.46 -5.20
CA LEU A 194 0.24 29.64 -3.90
C LEU A 194 -0.74 28.50 -3.60
N LYS A 195 -1.49 28.07 -4.61
CA LYS A 195 -2.44 26.98 -4.50
C LYS A 195 -1.75 25.67 -4.13
N MET A 196 -0.64 25.33 -4.78
CA MET A 196 0.08 24.08 -4.50
C MET A 196 0.65 24.07 -3.08
N VAL A 197 1.38 25.13 -2.70
CA VAL A 197 2.01 25.23 -1.37
C VAL A 197 0.95 25.22 -0.26
N LYS A 198 -0.15 25.97 -0.43
CA LYS A 198 -1.26 25.98 0.53
C LYS A 198 -1.95 24.62 0.63
N ASN A 199 -2.18 23.94 -0.50
CA ASN A 199 -2.89 22.67 -0.52
C ASN A 199 -2.08 21.54 0.12
N VAL A 200 -0.75 21.52 -0.06
CA VAL A 200 0.12 20.54 0.61
C VAL A 200 0.01 20.67 2.13
N LEU A 201 0.02 21.91 2.64
CA LEU A 201 -0.17 22.14 4.07
C LEU A 201 -1.59 21.75 4.53
N LEU A 202 -2.63 22.15 3.79
CA LEU A 202 -4.01 21.79 4.14
C LEU A 202 -4.21 20.29 4.19
N GLN A 203 -3.70 19.54 3.22
CA GLN A 203 -3.80 18.09 3.19
C GLN A 203 -3.19 17.49 4.47
N HIS A 204 -1.97 17.90 4.81
CA HIS A 204 -1.35 17.45 6.07
C HIS A 204 -2.18 17.79 7.32
N LEU A 205 -2.82 18.96 7.35
CA LEU A 205 -3.65 19.36 8.49
C LEU A 205 -4.97 18.60 8.57
N TYR A 206 -5.56 18.20 7.44
CA TYR A 206 -6.78 17.40 7.40
C TYR A 206 -6.53 15.92 7.69
N ASP A 207 -5.35 15.40 7.34
CA ASP A 207 -4.95 14.02 7.62
C ASP A 207 -4.62 13.80 9.12
N ARG A 208 -4.55 14.88 9.90
CA ARG A 208 -4.18 14.86 11.32
C ARG A 208 -5.41 14.81 12.23
N ASP A 209 -5.33 14.00 13.28
CA ASP A 209 -6.38 13.89 14.28
C ASP A 209 -6.44 15.15 15.17
N THR A 210 -7.66 15.59 15.50
CA THR A 210 -7.91 16.78 16.34
C THR A 210 -7.43 16.62 17.80
N GLY A 211 -7.00 15.42 18.19
CA GLY A 211 -6.47 15.12 19.53
C GLY A 211 -4.97 15.39 19.67
N ASP A 212 -4.30 15.72 18.58
CA ASP A 212 -2.86 15.93 18.58
C ASP A 212 -2.44 17.26 19.23
N SER A 213 -1.32 17.21 19.96
CA SER A 213 -0.69 18.43 20.47
C SER A 213 -0.30 19.38 19.32
N PHE A 214 -0.59 20.67 19.48
CA PHE A 214 -0.32 21.73 18.49
C PHE A 214 -1.11 21.57 17.17
N TYR A 215 -2.33 21.03 17.25
CA TYR A 215 -3.22 20.95 16.10
C TYR A 215 -3.57 22.34 15.57
N ILE A 216 -3.27 22.57 14.29
CA ILE A 216 -3.62 23.80 13.58
C ILE A 216 -5.00 23.61 12.94
N LYS A 217 -5.92 24.55 13.18
CA LYS A 217 -7.24 24.53 12.54
C LYS A 217 -7.13 24.79 11.04
N PRO A 218 -7.48 23.84 10.15
CA PRO A 218 -7.33 24.03 8.70
C PRO A 218 -8.08 25.25 8.16
N THR A 219 -9.25 25.54 8.73
CA THR A 219 -10.11 26.68 8.34
C THR A 219 -9.53 28.04 8.72
N SER A 220 -8.60 28.09 9.68
CA SER A 220 -7.92 29.32 10.09
C SER A 220 -6.70 29.65 9.22
N LEU A 221 -6.27 28.73 8.35
CA LEU A 221 -5.05 28.90 7.57
C LEU A 221 -5.24 29.94 6.46
N HIS A 222 -4.59 31.09 6.65
CA HIS A 222 -4.38 32.08 5.60
C HIS A 222 -2.96 31.95 5.05
N MET A 223 -2.80 32.06 3.73
CA MET A 223 -1.50 32.06 3.08
C MET A 223 -1.54 32.96 1.85
N GLU A 224 -0.47 33.72 1.64
CA GLU A 224 -0.24 34.60 0.52
C GLU A 224 1.18 34.43 -0.03
N ALA A 225 1.35 34.68 -1.33
CA ALA A 225 2.67 34.77 -1.95
C ALA A 225 3.20 36.20 -1.74
N GLY A 226 4.44 36.33 -1.29
CA GLY A 226 5.09 37.62 -1.02
C GLY A 226 6.22 37.94 -1.98
#